data_AF-A0A0D3CF98-F1
#
_entry.id   AF-A0A0D3CF98-F1
#
_cell.length_a   1.000
_cell.length_b   1.000
_cell.length_c   1.000
_cell.angle_alpha   90.00
_cell.angle_beta   90.00
_cell.angle_gamma   90.00
#
_symmetry.space_group_name_H-M   'P 1'
#
loop_
_entity.id
_entity.type
_entity.pdbx_description
1 polymer ?
#
loop_
_entity_poly.entity_id
_entity_poly.type
_entity_poly.pdbx_seq_one_letter_code
_entity_poly.pdbx_strand_id
1 'polypeptide(L)'
;MVVAKIEAIDLDKLWYYTACNFCKRKIVRQGDGFEGNVQHLQHNPIYNCKTCNKDFEHAIHCGFLSYYLVVRVSDDSKGEAKFLLFNIIAERLIRRPAFELVQEAAQENPHFLPQSLTDLIGRKLLFMVNKNKIQHMLLI
;
A
#
# COMPACT_ATOMS: atom_id res chain seq x y z
N MET A 1 -6.31 -6.09 21.55
CA MET A 1 -6.04 -4.77 20.93
C MET A 1 -4.74 -4.25 21.49
N VAL A 2 -3.97 -3.46 20.74
CA VAL A 2 -2.64 -2.99 21.12
C VAL A 2 -2.58 -1.48 20.89
N VAL A 3 -2.21 -0.69 21.90
CA VAL A 3 -1.89 0.72 21.71
C VAL A 3 -0.41 0.83 21.39
N ALA A 4 -0.07 1.38 20.24
CA ALA A 4 1.32 1.54 19.83
C ALA A 4 1.52 2.82 19.03
N LYS A 5 2.73 3.38 19.10
CA LYS A 5 3.15 4.52 18.31
C LYS A 5 3.83 4.03 17.03
N ILE A 6 3.48 4.61 15.88
CA ILE A 6 4.22 4.36 14.64
C ILE A 6 5.58 5.05 14.75
N GLU A 7 6.66 4.28 14.74
CA GLU A 7 8.03 4.79 14.81
C GLU A 7 8.62 5.02 13.42
N ALA A 8 8.27 4.16 12.46
CA ALA A 8 8.76 4.28 11.08
C ALA A 8 7.84 3.55 10.09
N ILE A 9 7.99 3.90 8.82
CA ILE A 9 7.47 3.10 7.71
C ILE A 9 8.61 2.19 7.24
N ASP A 10 8.31 0.91 7.09
CA ASP A 10 9.24 -0.07 6.57
C ASP A 10 9.20 -0.04 5.02
N LEU A 11 10.34 0.29 4.43
CA LEU A 11 10.52 0.45 2.99
C LEU A 11 11.29 -0.72 2.35
N ASP A 12 11.49 -1.83 3.07
CA ASP A 12 12.10 -3.05 2.52
C ASP A 12 11.25 -3.61 1.35
N LYS A 13 9.95 -3.26 1.31
CA LYS A 13 9.01 -3.54 0.23
C LYS A 13 8.30 -2.25 -0.18
N LEU A 14 7.83 -2.21 -1.43
CA LEU A 14 6.94 -1.14 -1.88
C LEU A 14 5.72 -1.02 -0.96
N TRP A 15 5.40 0.22 -0.58
CA TRP A 15 4.25 0.56 0.27
C TRP A 15 2.89 0.44 -0.45
N TYR A 16 2.92 0.04 -1.72
CA TYR A 16 1.75 -0.23 -2.55
C TYR A 16 1.98 -1.44 -3.47
N TYR A 17 0.89 -1.95 -4.02
CA TYR A 17 0.89 -2.95 -5.08
C TYR A 17 -0.25 -2.68 -6.05
N THR A 18 -0.16 -3.25 -7.25
CA THR A 18 -1.32 -3.26 -8.15
C THR A 18 -2.17 -4.51 -7.90
N ALA A 19 -3.48 -4.34 -7.80
CA ALA A 19 -4.48 -5.41 -7.69
C ALA A 19 -5.48 -5.33 -8.85
N CYS A 20 -6.15 -6.43 -9.18
CA CYS A 20 -7.23 -6.41 -10.18
C CYS A 20 -8.56 -5.95 -9.56
N ASN A 21 -9.23 -5.01 -10.21
CA ASN A 21 -10.51 -4.40 -9.89
C ASN A 21 -11.62 -5.42 -9.67
N PHE A 22 -11.57 -6.58 -10.33
CA PHE A 22 -12.59 -7.63 -10.20
C PHE A 22 -12.28 -8.60 -9.05
N CYS A 23 -11.21 -9.38 -9.14
CA CYS A 23 -10.93 -10.44 -8.15
C CYS A 23 -10.11 -9.98 -6.92
N LYS A 24 -9.68 -8.71 -6.90
CA LYS A 24 -8.87 -8.10 -5.83
C LYS A 24 -7.52 -8.77 -5.56
N ARG A 25 -7.08 -9.71 -6.40
CA ARG A 25 -5.77 -10.35 -6.31
C ARG A 25 -4.68 -9.43 -6.86
N LYS A 26 -3.48 -9.53 -6.28
CA LYS A 26 -2.26 -8.87 -6.77
C LYS A 26 -2.01 -9.27 -8.23
N ILE A 27 -1.68 -8.29 -9.05
CA ILE A 27 -1.28 -8.46 -10.44
C ILE A 27 0.15 -7.93 -10.62
N VAL A 28 0.87 -8.52 -11.57
CA VAL A 28 2.22 -8.11 -11.98
C VAL A 28 2.07 -7.52 -13.39
N ARG A 29 2.75 -6.41 -13.72
CA ARG A 29 2.65 -5.90 -15.09
C ARG A 29 3.36 -6.87 -16.03
N GLN A 30 2.87 -6.94 -17.26
CA GLN A 30 3.54 -7.68 -18.30
C GLN A 30 4.71 -6.82 -18.80
N GLY A 31 5.95 -7.18 -18.45
CA GLY A 31 7.18 -6.44 -18.83
C GLY A 31 8.14 -6.12 -17.69
N ASP A 32 7.79 -6.41 -16.43
CA ASP A 32 8.59 -6.11 -15.21
C ASP A 32 9.84 -7.00 -15.03
N GLY A 33 10.48 -7.41 -16.12
CA GLY A 33 11.81 -8.04 -16.12
C GLY A 33 12.96 -7.04 -16.06
N PHE A 34 12.69 -5.73 -16.04
CA PHE A 34 13.70 -4.68 -16.01
C PHE A 34 13.48 -3.73 -14.84
N GLU A 35 14.55 -3.57 -14.06
CA GLU A 35 14.65 -2.72 -12.89
C GLU A 35 14.31 -1.25 -13.20
N GLY A 36 13.54 -0.62 -12.31
CA GLY A 36 13.88 0.74 -11.87
C GLY A 36 13.43 1.94 -12.70
N ASN A 37 12.44 1.87 -13.60
CA ASN A 37 11.96 3.09 -14.28
C ASN A 37 10.48 3.42 -14.04
N VAL A 38 10.27 4.52 -13.31
CA VAL A 38 8.97 5.13 -12.97
C VAL A 38 8.39 5.95 -14.14
N GLN A 39 9.11 6.04 -15.26
CA GLN A 39 8.72 6.81 -16.46
C GLN A 39 7.55 6.20 -17.26
N HIS A 40 7.11 4.97 -16.93
CA HIS A 40 6.05 4.28 -17.68
C HIS A 40 4.64 4.44 -17.09
N LEU A 41 4.43 5.37 -16.16
CA LEU A 41 3.09 5.70 -15.63
C LEU A 41 2.27 6.62 -16.56
N GLN A 42 2.88 7.15 -17.62
CA GLN A 42 2.24 8.05 -18.59
C GLN A 42 1.45 7.34 -19.70
N HIS A 43 1.64 6.02 -19.87
CA HIS A 43 0.85 5.22 -20.80
C HIS A 43 0.04 4.19 -20.00
N ASN A 44 -1.28 4.18 -20.21
CA ASN A 44 -2.26 3.27 -19.59
C ASN A 44 -1.66 1.85 -19.44
N PRO A 45 -1.19 1.45 -18.25
CA PRO A 45 -0.45 0.21 -18.13
C PRO A 45 -1.41 -0.96 -18.33
N ILE A 46 -1.10 -1.84 -19.27
CA ILE A 46 -1.93 -3.02 -19.55
C ILE A 46 -1.70 -4.04 -18.43
N TYR A 47 -2.77 -4.41 -17.75
CA TYR A 47 -2.74 -5.18 -16.51
C TYR A 47 -3.45 -6.53 -16.66
N ASN A 48 -2.71 -7.58 -17.05
CA ASN A 48 -3.32 -8.90 -17.23
C ASN A 48 -3.51 -9.64 -15.90
N CYS A 49 -4.77 -9.80 -15.48
CA CYS A 49 -5.12 -10.67 -14.36
C CYS A 49 -5.29 -12.11 -14.81
N LYS A 50 -4.28 -12.96 -14.53
CA LYS A 50 -4.30 -14.40 -14.83
C LYS A 50 -5.54 -15.14 -14.30
N THR A 51 -6.15 -14.65 -13.22
CA THR A 51 -7.35 -15.25 -12.61
C THR A 51 -8.65 -14.84 -13.30
N CYS A 52 -8.74 -13.61 -13.81
CA CYS A 52 -9.94 -13.09 -14.47
C CYS A 52 -9.88 -13.23 -16.00
N ASN A 53 -8.90 -13.98 -16.52
CA ASN A 53 -8.51 -14.07 -17.92
C ASN A 53 -9.64 -14.65 -18.80
N LYS A 54 -10.66 -13.83 -19.05
CA LYS A 54 -11.82 -14.18 -19.88
C LYS A 54 -11.86 -13.36 -21.17
N ASP A 55 -11.47 -12.08 -21.19
CA ASP A 55 -11.45 -11.27 -22.42
C ASP A 55 -10.37 -10.19 -22.42
N PHE A 56 -9.75 -9.96 -23.58
CA PHE A 56 -8.64 -9.00 -23.79
C PHE A 56 -9.04 -7.55 -23.48
N GLU A 57 -10.31 -7.18 -23.71
CA GLU A 57 -10.84 -5.85 -23.39
C GLU A 57 -10.97 -5.58 -21.89
N HIS A 58 -11.19 -6.62 -21.07
CA HIS A 58 -11.25 -6.49 -19.60
C HIS A 58 -9.86 -6.34 -18.95
N ALA A 59 -8.79 -6.72 -19.65
CA ALA A 59 -7.43 -6.70 -19.13
C ALA A 59 -6.78 -5.30 -19.16
N ILE A 60 -7.23 -4.41 -20.05
CA ILE A 60 -6.56 -3.11 -20.27
C ILE A 60 -6.84 -2.11 -19.13
N HIS A 61 -7.89 -2.32 -18.33
CA HIS A 61 -8.27 -1.43 -17.23
C HIS A 61 -8.54 -2.14 -15.89
N CYS A 62 -8.06 -3.38 -15.69
CA CYS A 62 -8.32 -4.06 -14.41
C CYS A 62 -7.43 -3.56 -13.27
N GLY A 63 -6.32 -2.86 -13.50
CA GLY A 63 -5.42 -2.48 -12.39
C GLY A 63 -5.97 -1.37 -11.50
N PHE A 64 -5.91 -1.53 -10.19
CA PHE A 64 -5.95 -0.42 -9.23
C PHE A 64 -4.80 -0.53 -8.23
N LEU A 65 -4.33 0.63 -7.78
CA LEU A 65 -3.28 0.72 -6.78
C LEU A 65 -3.89 0.52 -5.39
N SER A 66 -3.24 -0.31 -4.58
CA SER A 66 -3.67 -0.65 -3.22
C SER A 66 -2.52 -0.51 -2.25
N TYR A 67 -2.79 -0.03 -1.03
CA TYR A 67 -1.77 0.02 0.02
C TYR A 67 -1.33 -1.38 0.48
N TYR A 68 -0.02 -1.50 0.66
CA TYR A 68 0.68 -2.57 1.35
C TYR A 68 1.64 -1.90 2.34
N LEU A 69 1.10 -1.17 3.32
CA LEU A 69 1.90 -0.32 4.17
C LEU A 69 2.38 -1.11 5.39
N VAL A 70 3.68 -1.34 5.50
CA VAL A 70 4.27 -1.95 6.69
C VAL A 70 4.77 -0.84 7.61
N VAL A 71 4.24 -0.80 8.83
CA VAL A 71 4.65 0.16 9.86
C VAL A 71 5.40 -0.55 10.99
N ARG A 72 6.50 0.05 11.44
CA ARG A 72 7.21 -0.33 12.66
C ARG A 72 6.59 0.44 13.81
N VAL A 73 6.19 -0.27 14.85
CA VAL A 73 5.52 0.33 16.00
C VAL A 73 6.24 -0.05 17.29
N SER A 74 6.13 0.82 18.28
CA SER A 74 6.57 0.56 19.66
C SER A 74 5.42 0.81 20.63
N ASP A 75 5.37 0.05 21.72
CA ASP A 75 4.50 0.35 22.85
C ASP A 75 5.23 1.13 23.97
N ASP A 76 4.51 1.47 25.04
CA ASP A 76 5.10 2.23 26.16
C ASP A 76 6.18 1.42 26.92
N SER A 77 6.18 0.09 26.78
CA SER A 77 7.23 -0.80 27.33
C SER A 77 8.47 -0.91 26.43
N LYS A 78 8.48 -0.19 25.30
CA LYS A 78 9.50 -0.28 24.24
C LYS A 78 9.52 -1.62 23.51
N GLY A 79 8.45 -2.41 23.62
CA GLY A 79 8.26 -3.59 22.79
C GLY A 79 8.02 -3.18 21.34
N GLU A 80 8.77 -3.76 20.40
CA GLU A 80 8.68 -3.44 18.99
C GLU A 80 7.91 -4.50 18.19
N ALA A 81 7.15 -4.07 17.20
CA ALA A 81 6.47 -4.96 16.26
C ALA A 81 6.39 -4.35 14.86
N LYS A 82 6.15 -5.21 13.86
CA LYS A 82 5.78 -4.79 12.50
C LYS A 82 4.32 -5.12 12.22
N PHE A 83 3.61 -4.15 11.67
CA PHE A 83 2.20 -4.28 11.33
C PHE A 83 2.00 -3.98 9.84
N LEU A 84 1.28 -4.87 9.16
CA LEU A 84 0.88 -4.69 7.76
C LEU A 84 -0.55 -4.11 7.70
N LEU A 85 -0.66 -2.93 7.11
CA LEU A 85 -1.92 -2.23 6.86
C LEU A 85 -2.30 -2.37 5.38
N PHE A 86 -3.35 -3.15 5.12
CA PHE A 86 -3.94 -3.28 3.80
C PHE A 86 -4.84 -2.08 3.46
N ASN A 87 -5.16 -1.93 2.17
CA ASN A 87 -5.87 -0.80 1.57
C ASN A 87 -6.96 -0.16 2.43
N ILE A 88 -7.95 -0.94 2.88
CA ILE A 88 -9.10 -0.40 3.65
C ILE A 88 -8.65 0.31 4.92
N ILE A 89 -7.63 -0.20 5.62
CA ILE A 89 -7.15 0.38 6.87
C ILE A 89 -6.28 1.60 6.59
N ALA A 90 -5.38 1.49 5.61
CA ALA A 90 -4.50 2.58 5.22
C ALA A 90 -5.29 3.78 4.65
N GLU A 91 -6.26 3.57 3.76
CA GLU A 91 -7.11 4.65 3.22
C GLU A 91 -7.93 5.34 4.31
N ARG A 92 -8.44 4.59 5.29
CA ARG A 92 -9.15 5.19 6.43
C ARG A 92 -8.24 6.05 7.30
N LEU A 93 -6.98 5.66 7.45
CA LEU A 93 -5.99 6.39 8.24
C LEU A 93 -5.45 7.62 7.51
N ILE A 94 -5.10 7.46 6.23
CA ILE A 94 -4.47 8.48 5.38
C ILE A 94 -5.50 9.44 4.77
N ARG A 95 -6.76 8.99 4.65
CA ARG A 95 -7.87 9.72 4.00
C ARG A 95 -7.64 10.04 2.51
N ARG A 96 -6.72 9.31 1.88
CA ARG A 96 -6.44 9.39 0.44
C ARG A 96 -6.32 7.98 -0.14
N PRO A 97 -6.75 7.77 -1.39
CA PRO A 97 -6.56 6.50 -2.09
C PRO A 97 -5.11 6.32 -2.53
N ALA A 98 -4.65 5.07 -2.63
CA ALA A 98 -3.26 4.76 -2.94
C ALA A 98 -2.80 5.34 -4.31
N PHE A 99 -3.71 5.45 -5.29
CA PHE A 99 -3.34 5.93 -6.63
C PHE A 99 -2.84 7.38 -6.63
N GLU A 100 -3.43 8.25 -5.81
CA GLU A 100 -3.02 9.65 -5.72
C GLU A 100 -1.59 9.77 -5.20
N LEU A 101 -1.26 9.02 -4.14
CA LEU A 101 0.06 9.05 -3.53
C LEU A 101 1.13 8.45 -4.46
N VAL A 102 0.77 7.45 -5.26
CA VAL A 102 1.70 6.86 -6.23
C VAL A 102 1.98 7.84 -7.37
N GLN A 103 0.97 8.59 -7.82
CA GLN A 103 1.15 9.66 -8.81
C GLN A 103 2.05 10.78 -8.28
N GLU A 104 1.84 11.19 -7.02
CA GLU A 104 2.71 12.17 -6.32
C GLU A 104 4.16 11.67 -6.29
N ALA A 105 4.40 10.44 -5.84
CA ALA A 105 5.74 9.87 -5.79
C ALA A 105 6.40 9.72 -7.17
N ALA A 106 5.61 9.46 -8.21
CA ALA A 106 6.11 9.34 -9.58
C ALA A 106 6.58 10.65 -10.20
N GLN A 107 6.08 11.79 -9.72
CA GLN A 107 6.50 13.12 -10.17
C GLN A 107 7.84 13.55 -9.57
N GLU A 108 8.18 13.01 -8.39
CA GLU A 108 9.35 13.42 -7.62
C GLU A 108 10.57 12.53 -7.93
N ASN A 109 10.62 11.32 -7.37
CA ASN A 109 11.67 10.33 -7.63
C ASN A 109 11.26 8.94 -7.09
N PRO A 110 11.91 7.85 -7.56
CA PRO A 110 11.54 6.47 -7.17
C PRO A 110 11.63 6.15 -5.67
N HIS A 111 12.33 6.97 -4.89
CA HIS A 111 12.50 6.80 -3.44
C HIS A 111 11.67 7.80 -2.63
N PHE A 112 10.89 8.66 -3.28
CA PHE A 112 10.05 9.64 -2.61
C PHE A 112 8.96 8.94 -1.81
N LEU A 113 8.86 9.30 -0.53
CA LEU A 113 7.79 8.86 0.35
C LEU A 113 6.81 10.02 0.54
N PRO A 114 5.56 9.93 0.01
CA PRO A 114 4.56 10.97 0.13
C PRO A 114 4.35 11.48 1.56
N GLN A 115 4.12 12.78 1.70
CA GLN A 115 3.99 13.42 3.01
C GLN A 115 2.87 12.79 3.86
N SER A 116 1.76 12.39 3.23
CA SER A 116 0.65 11.74 3.93
C SER A 116 1.03 10.39 4.56
N LEU A 117 2.12 9.75 4.13
CA LEU A 117 2.69 8.57 4.76
C LEU A 117 3.64 8.96 5.91
N THR A 118 4.53 9.92 5.70
CA THR A 118 5.45 10.39 6.76
C THR A 118 4.70 11.02 7.94
N ASP A 119 3.56 11.66 7.70
CA ASP A 119 2.66 12.20 8.73
C ASP A 119 2.09 11.15 9.69
N LEU A 120 2.19 9.86 9.37
CA LEU A 120 1.79 8.77 10.26
C LEU A 120 2.83 8.53 11.36
N ILE A 121 4.09 8.88 11.13
CA ILE A 121 5.18 8.69 12.08
C ILE A 121 4.92 9.57 13.30
N GLY A 122 5.09 8.98 14.48
CA GLY A 122 4.80 9.61 15.77
C GLY A 122 3.34 9.49 16.21
N ARG A 123 2.40 9.05 15.36
CA ARG A 123 1.00 8.85 15.77
C ARG A 123 0.86 7.62 16.68
N LYS A 124 0.19 7.80 17.82
CA LYS A 124 -0.22 6.70 18.72
C LYS A 124 -1.61 6.23 18.32
N LEU A 125 -1.78 4.93 18.10
CA LEU A 125 -2.99 4.35 17.53
C LEU A 125 -3.38 3.08 18.29
N LEU A 126 -4.67 2.78 18.32
CA LEU A 126 -5.21 1.55 18.88
C LEU A 126 -5.44 0.52 17.76
N PHE A 127 -4.58 -0.50 17.69
CA PHE A 127 -4.59 -1.56 16.71
C PHE A 127 -5.45 -2.75 17.17
N MET A 128 -6.45 -3.12 16.38
CA MET A 128 -7.22 -4.35 16.58
C MET A 128 -6.62 -5.49 15.74
N VAL A 129 -5.93 -6.40 16.43
CA VAL A 129 -5.29 -7.59 15.84
C VAL A 129 -6.18 -8.81 16.04
N ASN A 130 -6.46 -9.55 14.97
CA ASN A 130 -7.26 -10.78 14.99
C ASN A 130 -6.60 -11.86 14.11
N LYS A 131 -6.34 -13.07 14.65
CA LYS A 131 -5.69 -14.19 13.95
C LYS A 131 -4.51 -13.76 13.03
N ASN A 132 -3.60 -12.92 13.55
CA ASN A 132 -2.44 -12.35 12.84
C ASN A 132 -2.76 -11.39 11.68
N LYS A 133 -3.95 -10.79 11.64
CA LYS A 133 -4.34 -9.75 10.69
C LYS A 133 -4.90 -8.53 11.42
N ILE A 134 -4.59 -7.33 10.93
CA ILE A 134 -5.18 -6.09 11.44
C ILE A 134 -6.52 -5.89 10.74
N GLN A 135 -7.60 -5.86 11.52
CA GLN A 135 -8.96 -5.71 10.99
C GLN A 135 -9.48 -4.28 11.14
N HIS A 136 -9.08 -3.56 12.17
CA HIS A 136 -9.55 -2.21 12.48
C HIS A 136 -8.49 -1.40 13.24
N MET A 137 -8.57 -0.08 13.12
CA MET A 137 -7.75 0.87 13.85
C MET A 137 -8.66 1.97 14.40
N LEU A 138 -8.50 2.31 15.67
CA LEU A 138 -9.15 3.47 16.28
C LEU A 138 -8.09 4.57 16.49
N LEU A 139 -8.47 5.79 16.12
CA LEU A 139 -7.76 7.00 16.51
C LEU A 139 -8.09 7.22 17.99
N ILE A 140 -7.04 7.32 18.82
CA ILE A 140 -7.13 7.67 20.24
C ILE A 140 -6.84 9.15 20.44
#